data_AF-A0A350AVZ9-F1
#
_entry.id   AF-A0A350AVZ9-F1
#
_cell.length_a   1.000
_cell.length_b   1.000
_cell.length_c   1.000
_cell.angle_alpha   90.00
_cell.angle_beta   90.00
_cell.angle_gamma   90.00
#
_symmetry.space_group_name_H-M   'P 1'
#
loop_
_entity.id
_entity.type
_entity.pdbx_description
1 polymer ?
#
loop_
_entity_poly.entity_id
_entity_poly.type
_entity_poly.pdbx_seq_one_letter_code
_entity_poly.pdbx_strand_id
1 'polypeptide(L)'
;MNSFISLFLRRTCQSFWFIPATLITTAFIASVVLTWIDHKLQLEAWEGSQWLLSTSPAGARSVLSTIAGSTITVAGVILSTTIVVLTLASQQYGPRLLRNFIEDRPSQFVIGSFTSCFIYSILILRSIRSGDFIFVPHLSVLLAVLAALVCICLMIYFIHHVSVEIQVQSIMARVHRDLRAKIDHLFPSHIGDSNEDEIDEHRDTGEAPREAVHSVDPGYLQAIRNDLLLEATARENVVVEIKQRPGEFIFEGDLIAEIDLKKNESISKDLIDEVRRSLVIGRFPTSEQDVRFPIQQLEEIAIRALSPGINDPHTALECVDYLASAMCTLARRSFPSEARYDDSGHLRVLAKSYDYRNLLDAAFKKIHHHGQLDPCIVCHLFEVLGKIAATIPCDAGRRTDVVSLAKRFLDDSESSLQSQQDKDEIREAYRACMKPILREIPNPI
;
A
#
# COMPACT_ATOMS: atom_id res chain seq x y z
N MET A 1 19.62 -16.30 3.29
CA MET A 1 20.36 -15.03 3.03
C MET A 1 19.73 -14.13 1.95
N ASN A 2 18.78 -14.60 1.13
CA ASN A 2 18.17 -13.80 0.03
C ASN A 2 16.94 -12.95 0.45
N SER A 3 16.30 -13.24 1.59
CA SER A 3 15.10 -12.54 2.09
C SER A 3 15.38 -11.13 2.66
N PHE A 4 16.52 -10.95 3.34
CA PHE A 4 16.90 -9.63 3.89
C PHE A 4 17.24 -8.66 2.76
N ILE A 5 17.95 -9.13 1.73
CA ILE A 5 18.27 -8.35 0.54
C ILE A 5 17.00 -8.06 -0.26
N SER A 6 16.04 -8.99 -0.39
CA SER A 6 14.80 -8.72 -1.13
C SER A 6 13.87 -7.75 -0.39
N LEU A 7 13.76 -7.82 0.94
CA LEU A 7 13.01 -6.86 1.74
C LEU A 7 13.70 -5.49 1.80
N PHE A 8 15.03 -5.47 1.95
CA PHE A 8 15.82 -4.25 1.92
C PHE A 8 15.78 -3.61 0.53
N LEU A 9 16.00 -4.36 -0.55
CA LEU A 9 15.83 -3.88 -1.93
C LEU A 9 14.40 -3.46 -2.21
N ARG A 10 13.36 -4.15 -1.70
CA ARG A 10 11.98 -3.67 -1.83
C ARG A 10 11.79 -2.34 -1.10
N ARG A 11 12.31 -2.19 0.13
CA ARG A 11 12.29 -0.92 0.87
C ARG A 11 13.07 0.19 0.19
N THR A 12 14.23 -0.12 -0.39
CA THR A 12 15.07 0.83 -1.12
C THR A 12 14.45 1.20 -2.46
N CYS A 13 13.86 0.25 -3.20
CA CYS A 13 13.11 0.49 -4.43
C CYS A 13 11.76 1.18 -4.20
N GLN A 14 11.20 1.12 -2.98
CA GLN A 14 10.05 1.91 -2.53
C GLN A 14 10.46 3.31 -2.05
N SER A 15 11.75 3.61 -1.94
CA SER A 15 12.23 4.95 -1.59
C SER A 15 12.03 5.92 -2.75
N PHE A 16 11.47 7.09 -2.45
CA PHE A 16 11.26 8.18 -3.40
C PHE A 16 12.52 8.54 -4.22
N TRP A 17 13.70 8.37 -3.62
CA TRP A 17 14.97 8.79 -4.20
C TRP A 17 15.64 7.73 -5.07
N PHE A 18 15.16 6.50 -5.07
CA PHE A 18 15.83 5.41 -5.79
C PHE A 18 15.83 5.64 -7.30
N ILE A 19 14.66 5.89 -7.91
CA ILE A 19 14.57 6.16 -9.35
C ILE A 19 15.36 7.42 -9.73
N PRO A 20 15.21 8.57 -9.05
CA PRO A 20 16.04 9.74 -9.32
C PRO A 20 17.54 9.45 -9.24
N ALA A 21 18.00 8.73 -8.21
CA ALA A 21 19.41 8.39 -8.05
C ALA A 21 19.92 7.50 -9.19
N THR A 22 19.13 6.52 -9.65
CA THR A 22 19.50 5.67 -10.79
C THR A 22 19.59 6.46 -12.10
N LEU A 23 18.67 7.38 -12.37
CA LEU A 23 18.70 8.23 -13.55
C LEU A 23 19.90 9.18 -13.52
N ILE A 24 20.18 9.78 -12.37
CA ILE A 24 21.34 10.67 -12.18
C ILE A 24 22.65 9.90 -12.42
N THR A 25 22.76 8.70 -11.86
CA THR A 25 23.94 7.84 -12.05
C THR A 25 24.09 7.46 -13.52
N THR A 26 22.99 7.14 -14.20
CA THR A 26 22.98 6.82 -15.63
C THR A 26 23.43 8.02 -16.47
N ALA A 27 22.93 9.22 -16.17
CA ALA A 27 23.33 10.46 -16.83
C ALA A 27 24.80 10.81 -16.60
N PHE A 28 25.31 10.59 -15.39
CA PHE A 28 26.74 10.73 -15.09
C PHE A 28 27.58 9.78 -15.98
N ILE A 29 27.25 8.49 -16.00
CA ILE A 29 27.96 7.49 -16.82
C ILE A 29 27.86 7.87 -18.31
N ALA A 30 26.68 8.22 -18.79
CA ALA A 30 26.44 8.65 -20.17
C ALA A 30 27.32 9.85 -20.53
N SER A 31 27.44 10.85 -19.65
CA SER A 31 28.28 12.03 -19.90
C SER A 31 29.76 11.68 -20.08
N VAL A 32 30.28 10.75 -19.28
CA VAL A 32 31.68 10.29 -19.35
C VAL A 32 31.91 9.49 -20.62
N VAL A 33 31.01 8.53 -20.92
CA VAL A 33 31.11 7.67 -22.11
C VAL A 33 30.99 8.48 -23.39
N LEU A 34 30.01 9.38 -23.49
CA LEU A 34 29.81 10.21 -24.68
C LEU A 34 30.96 11.20 -24.87
N THR A 35 31.48 11.81 -23.81
CA THR A 35 32.67 12.66 -23.92
C THR A 35 33.89 11.86 -24.40
N TRP A 36 34.05 10.61 -23.93
CA TRP A 36 35.12 9.73 -24.38
C TRP A 36 34.96 9.33 -25.86
N ILE A 37 33.74 9.03 -26.29
CA ILE A 37 33.38 8.74 -27.68
C ILE A 37 33.67 9.98 -28.56
N ASP A 38 33.20 11.16 -28.16
CA ASP A 38 33.46 12.43 -28.86
C ASP A 38 34.97 12.70 -29.00
N HIS A 39 35.76 12.38 -27.98
CA HIS A 39 37.22 12.52 -28.03
C HIS A 39 37.90 11.53 -28.97
N LYS A 40 37.36 10.30 -29.09
CA LYS A 40 37.90 9.23 -29.94
C LYS A 40 37.50 9.37 -31.39
N LEU A 41 36.24 9.74 -31.64
CA LEU A 41 35.72 9.82 -32.99
C LEU A 41 36.21 11.04 -33.75
N GLN A 42 36.78 12.06 -33.06
CA GLN A 42 37.24 13.34 -33.62
C GLN A 42 36.49 13.62 -34.92
N LEU A 43 35.16 13.82 -34.82
CA LEU A 43 34.28 13.99 -35.97
C LEU A 43 34.71 15.27 -36.69
N GLU A 44 35.74 15.16 -37.53
CA GLU A 44 36.09 16.12 -38.55
C GLU A 44 34.89 16.12 -39.48
N ALA A 45 34.00 17.08 -39.22
CA ALA A 45 32.87 17.51 -40.02
C ALA A 45 32.49 16.51 -41.14
N TRP A 46 31.67 15.51 -40.80
CA TRP A 46 30.93 14.76 -41.82
C TRP A 46 30.15 15.81 -42.63
N GLU A 47 30.52 16.03 -43.90
CA GLU A 47 30.10 17.21 -44.68
C GLU A 47 28.57 17.38 -44.78
N GLY A 48 27.79 16.28 -44.67
CA GLY A 48 26.32 16.30 -44.65
C GLY A 48 25.67 16.75 -43.33
N SER A 49 26.44 16.95 -42.26
CA SER A 49 25.94 17.22 -40.90
C SER A 49 26.20 18.65 -40.40
N GLN A 50 26.73 19.52 -41.28
CA GLN A 50 27.13 20.89 -40.94
C GLN A 50 26.01 21.73 -40.32
N TRP A 51 24.74 21.46 -40.61
CA TRP A 51 23.62 22.20 -40.01
C TRP A 51 23.38 21.87 -38.51
N LEU A 52 23.72 20.66 -38.06
CA LEU A 52 23.59 20.21 -36.67
C LEU A 52 24.91 20.35 -35.88
N LEU A 53 26.07 20.20 -36.55
CA LEU A 53 27.38 20.16 -35.90
C LEU A 53 28.19 21.46 -35.98
N SER A 54 27.78 22.50 -36.71
CA SER A 54 28.50 23.79 -36.75
C SER A 54 28.25 24.69 -35.52
N THR A 55 28.18 24.12 -34.32
CA THR A 55 28.03 24.90 -33.08
C THR A 55 29.41 25.36 -32.61
N SER A 56 29.65 26.67 -32.57
CA SER A 56 30.87 27.23 -31.96
C SER A 56 30.98 26.82 -30.48
N PRO A 57 32.18 26.75 -29.88
CA PRO A 57 32.33 26.44 -28.45
C PRO A 57 31.49 27.36 -27.56
N ALA A 58 31.40 28.64 -27.93
CA ALA A 58 30.55 29.61 -27.24
C ALA A 58 29.05 29.28 -27.38
N GLY A 59 28.60 28.89 -28.57
CA GLY A 59 27.22 28.44 -28.80
C GLY A 59 26.86 27.20 -27.98
N ALA A 60 27.74 26.19 -27.97
CA ALA A 60 27.53 24.95 -27.22
C ALA A 60 27.46 25.22 -25.71
N ARG A 61 28.35 26.06 -25.18
CA ARG A 61 28.28 26.49 -23.77
C ARG A 61 27.00 27.24 -23.46
N SER A 62 26.56 28.12 -24.34
CA SER A 62 25.32 28.89 -24.17
C SER A 62 24.12 27.95 -24.09
N VAL A 63 23.96 27.05 -25.07
CA VAL A 63 22.87 26.07 -25.13
C VAL A 63 22.86 25.18 -23.89
N LEU A 64 24.00 24.59 -23.51
CA LEU A 64 24.10 23.72 -22.33
C LEU A 64 23.81 24.49 -21.03
N SER A 65 24.25 25.74 -20.92
CA SER A 65 23.97 26.58 -19.74
C SER A 65 22.49 26.94 -19.66
N THR A 66 21.84 27.25 -20.79
CA THR A 66 20.39 27.48 -20.86
C THR A 66 19.60 26.23 -20.50
N ILE A 67 19.98 25.07 -21.02
CA ILE A 67 19.36 23.77 -20.67
C ILE A 67 19.55 23.47 -19.18
N ALA A 68 20.77 23.61 -18.65
CA ALA A 68 21.03 23.38 -17.23
C ALA A 68 20.19 24.31 -16.35
N GLY A 69 20.19 25.62 -16.62
CA GLY A 69 19.44 26.61 -15.85
C GLY A 69 17.93 26.37 -15.90
N SER A 70 17.37 26.13 -17.09
CA SER A 70 15.93 25.84 -17.24
C SER A 70 15.52 24.54 -16.54
N THR A 71 16.28 23.45 -16.72
CA THR A 71 15.92 22.14 -16.16
C THR A 71 16.02 22.09 -14.64
N ILE A 72 16.99 22.76 -14.02
CA ILE A 72 17.07 22.83 -12.54
C ILE A 72 15.95 23.68 -11.95
N THR A 73 15.59 24.81 -12.59
CA THR A 73 14.45 25.63 -12.16
C THR A 73 13.16 24.82 -12.22
N VAL A 74 12.95 24.11 -13.32
CA VAL A 74 11.78 23.24 -13.49
C VAL A 74 11.77 22.10 -12.48
N ALA A 75 12.90 21.44 -12.23
CA ALA A 75 13.00 20.41 -11.18
C ALA A 75 12.58 20.94 -9.81
N GLY A 76 12.98 22.18 -9.48
CA GLY A 76 12.57 22.87 -8.26
C GLY A 76 11.06 23.11 -8.18
N VAL A 77 10.43 23.53 -9.28
CA VAL A 77 8.97 23.70 -9.37
C VAL A 77 8.27 22.36 -9.15
N ILE A 78 8.72 21.29 -9.81
CA ILE A 78 8.14 19.95 -9.68
C ILE A 78 8.26 19.43 -8.24
N LEU A 79 9.41 19.62 -7.59
CA LEU A 79 9.59 19.23 -6.20
C LEU A 79 8.64 20.02 -5.28
N SER A 80 8.52 21.34 -5.50
CA SER A 80 7.63 22.21 -4.73
C SER A 80 6.16 21.81 -4.89
N THR A 81 5.69 21.62 -6.13
CA THR A 81 4.31 21.18 -6.39
C THR A 81 4.05 19.79 -5.81
N THR A 82 5.01 18.86 -5.89
CA THR A 82 4.90 17.53 -5.27
C THR A 82 4.71 17.64 -3.75
N ILE A 83 5.46 18.52 -3.06
CA ILE A 83 5.29 18.76 -1.62
C ILE A 83 3.92 19.37 -1.30
N VAL A 84 3.44 20.31 -2.12
CA VAL A 84 2.10 20.90 -1.96
C VAL A 84 1.03 19.84 -2.11
N VAL A 85 1.10 19.00 -3.14
CA VAL A 85 0.16 17.89 -3.37
C VAL A 85 0.19 16.91 -2.21
N LEU A 86 1.38 16.56 -1.73
CA LEU A 86 1.56 15.68 -0.58
C LEU A 86 0.90 16.25 0.69
N THR A 87 1.03 17.57 0.89
CA THR A 87 0.42 18.29 2.01
C THR A 87 -1.11 18.29 1.90
N LEU A 88 -1.64 18.62 0.72
CA LEU A 88 -3.08 18.61 0.44
C LEU A 88 -3.66 17.21 0.63
N ALA A 89 -3.01 16.18 0.09
CA ALA A 89 -3.45 14.79 0.26
C ALA A 89 -3.48 14.36 1.74
N SER A 90 -2.45 14.73 2.52
CA SER A 90 -2.43 14.46 3.96
C SER A 90 -3.54 15.17 4.72
N GLN A 91 -3.87 16.40 4.32
CA GLN A 91 -4.93 17.20 4.94
C GLN A 91 -6.33 16.75 4.54
N GLN A 92 -6.52 16.35 3.28
CA GLN A 92 -7.85 16.03 2.76
C GLN A 92 -8.21 14.55 2.94
N TYR A 93 -7.24 13.63 2.85
CA TYR A 93 -7.54 12.20 2.75
C TYR A 93 -6.96 11.34 3.87
N GLY A 94 -5.83 11.72 4.47
CA GLY A 94 -5.24 10.97 5.58
C GLY A 94 -3.75 10.76 5.50
N PRO A 95 -3.01 10.77 6.64
CA PRO A 95 -1.59 10.43 6.65
C PRO A 95 -1.34 8.99 6.17
N ARG A 96 -2.32 8.09 6.25
CA ARG A 96 -2.18 6.71 5.77
C ARG A 96 -2.09 6.60 4.25
N LEU A 97 -2.62 7.59 3.52
CA LEU A 97 -2.59 7.62 2.06
C LEU A 97 -1.31 8.27 1.53
N LEU A 98 -0.56 8.96 2.39
CA LEU A 98 0.71 9.63 2.06
C LEU A 98 1.70 8.69 1.35
N ARG A 99 1.76 7.43 1.79
CA ARG A 99 2.67 6.43 1.23
C ARG A 99 2.37 6.14 -0.25
N ASN A 100 1.10 6.15 -0.64
CA ASN A 100 0.70 5.92 -2.03
C ASN A 100 1.20 7.03 -2.96
N PHE A 101 1.32 8.26 -2.45
CA PHE A 101 1.86 9.41 -3.18
C PHE A 101 3.39 9.44 -3.22
N ILE A 102 4.05 9.02 -2.13
CA ILE A 102 5.52 8.93 -2.09
C ILE A 102 6.02 7.85 -3.06
N GLU A 103 5.27 6.76 -3.23
CA GLU A 103 5.60 5.67 -4.14
C GLU A 103 5.23 5.94 -5.62
N ASP A 104 4.83 7.17 -5.97
CA ASP A 104 4.42 7.51 -7.33
C ASP A 104 5.59 7.50 -8.33
N ARG A 105 5.66 6.44 -9.13
CA ARG A 105 6.73 6.15 -10.09
C ARG A 105 6.86 7.21 -11.19
N PRO A 106 5.76 7.65 -11.84
CA PRO A 106 5.78 8.79 -12.76
C PRO A 106 6.44 10.05 -12.20
N SER A 107 6.02 10.51 -11.01
CA SER A 107 6.60 11.70 -10.39
C SER A 107 8.09 11.56 -10.13
N GLN A 108 8.52 10.40 -9.62
CA GLN A 108 9.94 10.08 -9.40
C GLN A 108 10.76 10.10 -10.71
N PHE A 109 10.21 9.53 -11.78
CA PHE A 109 10.86 9.50 -13.09
C PHE A 109 11.00 10.91 -13.69
N VAL A 110 9.97 11.75 -13.56
CA VAL A 110 9.99 13.13 -14.05
C VAL A 110 11.05 13.93 -13.29
N ILE A 111 11.02 13.94 -11.94
CA ILE A 111 12.02 14.63 -11.12
C ILE A 111 13.43 14.15 -11.48
N GLY A 112 13.63 12.83 -11.51
CA GLY A 112 14.90 12.22 -11.87
C GLY A 112 15.38 12.63 -13.26
N SER A 113 14.50 12.70 -14.26
CA SER A 113 14.85 13.09 -15.64
C SER A 113 15.31 14.54 -15.74
N PHE A 114 14.62 15.47 -15.07
CA PHE A 114 15.03 16.88 -15.05
C PHE A 114 16.37 17.08 -14.33
N THR A 115 16.55 16.47 -13.15
CA THR A 115 17.83 16.54 -12.41
C THR A 115 18.97 15.87 -13.19
N SER A 116 18.68 14.78 -13.90
CA SER A 116 19.65 14.09 -14.75
C SER A 116 20.06 14.93 -15.95
N CYS A 117 19.11 15.59 -16.62
CA CYS A 117 19.38 16.50 -17.74
C CYS A 117 20.25 17.69 -17.29
N PHE A 118 19.98 18.24 -16.11
CA PHE A 118 20.80 19.26 -15.48
C PHE A 118 22.24 18.78 -15.23
N ILE A 119 22.42 17.65 -14.54
CA ILE A 119 23.74 17.09 -14.22
C ILE A 119 24.51 16.76 -15.49
N TYR A 120 23.87 16.10 -16.45
CA TYR A 120 24.46 15.79 -17.75
C TYR A 120 24.95 17.07 -18.44
N SER A 121 24.12 18.11 -18.51
CA SER A 121 24.46 19.38 -19.18
C SER A 121 25.66 20.07 -18.52
N ILE A 122 25.76 20.08 -17.18
CA ILE A 122 26.93 20.63 -16.47
C ILE A 122 28.19 19.81 -16.73
N LEU A 123 28.08 18.48 -16.75
CA LEU A 123 29.24 17.61 -16.98
C LEU A 123 29.79 17.76 -18.39
N ILE A 124 28.92 17.88 -19.40
CA ILE A 124 29.34 18.20 -20.77
C ILE A 124 29.88 19.63 -20.86
N LEU A 125 29.29 20.60 -20.16
CA LEU A 125 29.79 21.97 -20.14
C LEU A 125 31.25 22.05 -19.65
N ARG A 126 31.59 21.22 -18.65
CA ARG A 126 32.96 21.09 -18.11
C ARG A 126 33.96 20.53 -19.14
N SER A 127 33.53 19.71 -20.10
CA SER A 127 34.43 19.10 -21.07
C SER A 127 34.78 20.01 -22.25
N ILE A 128 34.00 21.09 -22.48
CA ILE A 128 34.26 22.07 -23.55
C ILE A 128 35.50 22.91 -23.23
N ARG A 129 36.53 22.82 -24.09
CA ARG A 129 37.77 23.60 -23.98
C ARG A 129 37.77 24.77 -24.96
N SER A 130 38.25 25.93 -24.52
CA SER A 130 38.50 27.10 -25.37
C SER A 130 39.88 27.66 -25.07
N GLY A 131 40.77 27.60 -26.06
CA GLY A 131 42.20 27.87 -25.95
C GLY A 131 42.90 27.29 -27.17
N ASP A 132 44.20 26.96 -27.04
CA ASP A 132 45.04 26.46 -28.16
C ASP A 132 44.49 25.19 -28.84
N PHE A 133 43.69 24.40 -28.12
CA PHE A 133 42.94 23.26 -28.67
C PHE A 133 41.44 23.46 -28.45
N ILE A 134 40.72 23.77 -29.54
CA ILE A 134 39.27 23.89 -29.53
C ILE A 134 38.67 22.48 -29.54
N PHE A 135 37.88 22.14 -28.52
CA PHE A 135 37.18 20.86 -28.44
C PHE A 135 35.72 21.09 -28.04
N VAL A 136 34.81 20.61 -28.89
CA VAL A 136 33.36 20.64 -28.67
C VAL A 136 32.82 19.22 -28.85
N PRO A 137 32.21 18.61 -27.82
CA PRO A 137 31.63 17.27 -27.90
C PRO A 137 30.25 17.34 -28.56
N HIS A 138 30.21 17.37 -29.88
CA HIS A 138 28.98 17.63 -30.63
C HIS A 138 27.90 16.56 -30.41
N LEU A 139 28.27 15.28 -30.31
CA LEU A 139 27.30 14.22 -30.04
C LEU A 139 26.70 14.38 -28.64
N SER A 140 27.55 14.71 -27.67
CA SER A 140 27.10 14.98 -26.30
C SER A 140 26.13 16.17 -26.21
N VAL A 141 26.40 17.25 -26.96
CA VAL A 141 25.52 18.43 -27.03
C VAL A 141 24.19 18.09 -27.70
N LEU A 142 24.21 17.35 -28.82
CA LEU A 142 23.00 16.91 -29.50
C LEU A 142 22.09 16.10 -28.56
N LEU A 143 22.68 15.17 -27.80
CA LEU A 143 21.92 14.39 -26.83
C LEU A 143 21.35 15.28 -25.71
N ALA A 144 22.08 16.31 -25.26
CA ALA A 144 21.55 17.27 -24.28
C ALA A 144 20.30 17.99 -24.81
N VAL A 145 20.33 18.43 -26.07
CA VAL A 145 19.20 19.09 -26.73
C VAL A 145 18.01 18.13 -26.86
N LEU A 146 18.24 16.88 -27.29
CA LEU A 146 17.20 15.86 -27.37
C LEU A 146 16.60 15.56 -25.98
N ALA A 147 17.44 15.42 -24.96
CA ALA A 147 17.01 15.21 -23.58
C ALA A 147 16.17 16.40 -23.07
N ALA A 148 16.52 17.63 -23.42
CA ALA A 148 15.74 18.81 -23.08
C ALA A 148 14.36 18.81 -23.75
N LEU A 149 14.26 18.39 -25.02
CA LEU A 149 12.97 18.23 -25.70
C LEU A 149 12.10 17.15 -25.03
N VAL A 150 12.70 16.02 -24.64
CA VAL A 150 12.01 14.98 -23.86
C VAL A 150 11.53 15.53 -22.52
N CYS A 151 12.31 16.37 -21.85
CA CYS A 151 11.90 17.02 -20.60
C CYS A 151 10.65 17.90 -20.79
N ILE A 152 10.50 18.59 -21.94
CA ILE A 152 9.28 19.36 -22.25
C ILE A 152 8.06 18.43 -22.36
N CYS A 153 8.18 17.30 -23.06
CA CYS A 153 7.10 16.31 -23.14
C CYS A 153 6.76 15.74 -21.75
N LEU A 154 7.78 15.44 -20.94
CA LEU A 154 7.61 14.95 -19.57
C LEU A 154 6.94 15.98 -18.66
N MET A 155 7.17 17.28 -18.86
CA MET A 155 6.47 18.34 -18.14
C MET A 155 4.97 18.32 -18.43
N ILE A 156 4.58 18.26 -19.71
CA ILE A 156 3.17 18.22 -20.10
C ILE A 156 2.50 16.97 -19.52
N TYR A 157 3.18 15.82 -19.61
CA TYR A 157 2.75 14.58 -18.99
C TYR A 157 2.58 14.72 -17.47
N PHE A 158 3.56 15.31 -16.78
CA PHE A 158 3.52 15.51 -15.33
C PHE A 158 2.34 16.37 -14.88
N ILE A 159 2.05 17.46 -15.59
CA ILE A 159 0.90 18.32 -15.28
C ILE A 159 -0.41 17.55 -15.39
N HIS A 160 -0.56 16.76 -16.47
CA HIS A 160 -1.75 15.91 -16.65
C HIS A 160 -1.85 14.84 -15.56
N HIS A 161 -0.74 14.14 -15.29
CA HIS A 161 -0.64 13.09 -14.28
C HIS A 161 -1.06 13.60 -12.90
N VAL A 162 -0.46 14.70 -12.44
CA VAL A 162 -0.79 15.30 -11.14
C VAL A 162 -2.26 15.74 -11.08
N SER A 163 -2.79 16.31 -12.17
CA SER A 163 -4.18 16.77 -12.22
C SER A 163 -5.21 15.64 -12.13
N VAL A 164 -4.87 14.43 -12.62
CA VAL A 164 -5.74 13.25 -12.54
C VAL A 164 -5.55 12.50 -11.22
N GLU A 165 -4.32 12.39 -10.72
CA GLU A 165 -4.02 11.63 -9.49
C GLU A 165 -4.51 12.34 -8.21
N ILE A 166 -4.64 13.67 -8.21
CA ILE A 166 -5.21 14.40 -7.07
C ILE A 166 -6.71 14.11 -6.90
N GLN A 167 -7.40 13.65 -7.94
CA GLN A 167 -8.84 13.38 -7.85
C GLN A 167 -9.14 12.27 -6.84
N VAL A 168 -10.08 12.52 -5.93
CA VAL A 168 -10.47 11.56 -4.87
C VAL A 168 -10.85 10.20 -5.46
N GLN A 169 -11.55 10.21 -6.60
CA GLN A 169 -11.96 9.02 -7.33
C GLN A 169 -10.77 8.15 -7.75
N SER A 170 -9.67 8.76 -8.22
CA SER A 170 -8.43 8.07 -8.58
C SER A 170 -7.79 7.39 -7.36
N ILE A 171 -7.78 8.09 -6.22
CA ILE A 171 -7.24 7.59 -4.95
C ILE A 171 -8.08 6.41 -4.45
N MET A 172 -9.40 6.57 -4.38
CA MET A 172 -10.33 5.52 -3.96
C MET A 172 -10.20 4.28 -4.85
N ALA A 173 -10.16 4.46 -6.17
CA ALA A 173 -9.98 3.37 -7.11
C ALA A 173 -8.61 2.67 -6.95
N ARG A 174 -7.54 3.41 -6.65
CA ARG A 174 -6.21 2.83 -6.37
C ARG A 174 -6.23 2.01 -5.08
N VAL A 175 -6.80 2.54 -3.99
CA VAL A 175 -6.92 1.82 -2.71
C VAL A 175 -7.80 0.58 -2.87
N HIS A 176 -8.91 0.67 -3.61
CA HIS A 176 -9.76 -0.48 -3.88
C HIS A 176 -9.05 -1.56 -4.70
N ARG A 177 -8.23 -1.18 -5.70
CA ARG A 177 -7.38 -2.13 -6.43
C ARG A 177 -6.36 -2.82 -5.53
N ASP A 178 -5.70 -2.09 -4.63
CA ASP A 178 -4.79 -2.67 -3.64
C ASP A 178 -5.54 -3.64 -2.72
N LEU A 179 -6.68 -3.24 -2.17
CA LEU A 179 -7.54 -4.09 -1.34
C LEU A 179 -7.91 -5.39 -2.06
N ARG A 180 -8.34 -5.31 -3.33
CA ARG A 180 -8.69 -6.50 -4.12
C ARG A 180 -7.49 -7.42 -4.34
N ALA A 181 -6.33 -6.86 -4.71
CA ALA A 181 -5.11 -7.64 -4.88
C ALA A 181 -4.68 -8.32 -3.57
N LYS A 182 -4.84 -7.65 -2.43
CA LYS A 182 -4.58 -8.22 -1.10
C LYS A 182 -5.58 -9.29 -0.73
N ILE A 183 -6.86 -9.12 -1.04
CA ILE A 183 -7.88 -10.17 -0.85
C ILE A 183 -7.51 -11.40 -1.67
N ASP A 184 -7.15 -11.24 -2.94
CA ASP A 184 -6.80 -12.36 -3.82
C ASP A 184 -5.54 -13.11 -3.36
N HIS A 185 -4.57 -12.42 -2.77
CA HIS A 185 -3.33 -13.01 -2.27
C HIS A 185 -3.46 -13.61 -0.86
N LEU A 186 -4.18 -12.96 0.05
CA LEU A 186 -4.30 -13.38 1.46
C LEU A 186 -5.45 -14.37 1.69
N PHE A 187 -6.46 -14.37 0.80
CA PHE A 187 -7.65 -15.24 0.87
C PHE A 187 -7.86 -15.98 -0.47
N PRO A 188 -6.91 -16.82 -0.91
CA PRO A 188 -7.05 -17.58 -2.16
C PRO A 188 -8.29 -18.49 -2.15
N SER A 189 -8.84 -18.78 -3.34
CA SER A 189 -10.17 -19.39 -3.48
C SER A 189 -10.27 -20.85 -2.97
N HIS A 190 -9.15 -21.51 -2.71
CA HIS A 190 -9.06 -22.93 -2.34
C HIS A 190 -7.95 -23.12 -1.29
N ILE A 191 -8.19 -22.68 -0.06
CA ILE A 191 -7.34 -23.05 1.07
C ILE A 191 -7.83 -24.41 1.55
N GLY A 192 -6.92 -25.40 1.61
CA GLY A 192 -7.23 -26.76 2.01
C GLY A 192 -7.88 -26.83 3.40
N ASP A 193 -8.64 -27.90 3.63
CA ASP A 193 -9.33 -28.15 4.89
C ASP A 193 -8.33 -28.12 6.04
N SER A 194 -8.49 -27.15 6.95
CA SER A 194 -7.81 -27.21 8.23
C SER A 194 -8.49 -28.23 9.12
N ASN A 195 -7.68 -29.06 9.77
CA ASN A 195 -8.14 -29.98 10.78
C ASN A 195 -8.49 -29.19 12.07
N GLU A 196 -9.73 -28.72 12.19
CA GLU A 196 -10.19 -27.93 13.34
C GLU A 196 -10.02 -28.72 14.66
N ASP A 197 -10.24 -30.04 14.61
CA ASP A 197 -10.03 -30.95 15.74
C ASP A 197 -8.58 -30.89 16.27
N GLU A 198 -7.58 -30.77 15.38
CA GLU A 198 -6.16 -30.71 15.77
C GLU A 198 -5.77 -29.36 16.40
N ILE A 199 -6.47 -28.28 16.03
CA ILE A 199 -6.32 -26.94 16.65
C ILE A 199 -6.92 -26.95 18.06
N ASP A 200 -8.11 -27.51 18.21
CA ASP A 200 -8.80 -27.60 19.48
C ASP A 200 -8.08 -28.55 20.44
N GLU A 201 -7.61 -29.71 19.98
CA GLU A 201 -6.72 -30.59 20.76
C GLU A 201 -5.46 -29.85 21.21
N HIS A 202 -4.84 -29.03 20.35
CA HIS A 202 -3.67 -28.26 20.74
C HIS A 202 -3.99 -27.21 21.82
N ARG A 203 -5.18 -26.59 21.77
CA ARG A 203 -5.61 -25.58 22.75
C ARG A 203 -6.04 -26.19 24.09
N ASP A 204 -6.65 -27.37 24.08
CA ASP A 204 -7.23 -28.02 25.27
C ASP A 204 -6.18 -28.69 26.18
N THR A 205 -4.94 -28.82 25.71
CA THR A 205 -3.79 -29.34 26.49
C THR A 205 -3.25 -28.38 27.57
N GLY A 206 -4.13 -27.71 28.31
CA GLY A 206 -3.91 -26.57 29.22
C GLY A 206 -2.87 -26.67 30.36
N GLU A 207 -1.89 -27.56 30.29
CA GLU A 207 -0.82 -27.75 31.28
C GLU A 207 0.58 -27.96 30.69
N ALA A 208 0.75 -27.96 29.35
CA ALA A 208 2.09 -28.10 28.77
C ALA A 208 2.97 -26.87 29.05
N PRO A 209 4.27 -27.04 29.40
CA PRO A 209 5.17 -25.92 29.58
C PRO A 209 5.30 -25.14 28.27
N ARG A 210 5.14 -23.81 28.36
CA ARG A 210 5.28 -22.89 27.23
C ARG A 210 6.40 -21.90 27.50
N GLU A 211 7.26 -21.68 26.51
CA GLU A 211 8.23 -20.59 26.58
C GLU A 211 7.62 -19.32 25.95
N ALA A 212 7.67 -18.21 26.70
CA ALA A 212 7.25 -16.91 26.21
C ALA A 212 8.32 -16.23 25.36
N VAL A 213 7.95 -15.77 24.18
CA VAL A 213 8.78 -14.90 23.33
C VAL A 213 8.28 -13.47 23.48
N HIS A 214 9.13 -12.60 24.02
CA HIS A 214 8.83 -11.19 24.21
C HIS A 214 9.44 -10.31 23.10
N SER A 215 8.75 -9.21 22.80
CA SER A 215 9.27 -8.16 21.94
C SER A 215 10.42 -7.41 22.61
N VAL A 216 11.44 -7.08 21.82
CA VAL A 216 12.58 -6.26 22.23
C VAL A 216 12.36 -4.80 21.86
N ASP A 217 11.70 -4.54 20.75
CA ASP A 217 11.49 -3.19 20.22
C ASP A 217 9.99 -2.91 20.03
N PRO A 218 9.53 -1.67 20.27
CA PRO A 218 8.16 -1.29 19.97
C PRO A 218 7.97 -1.04 18.46
N GLY A 219 6.77 -1.34 17.95
CA GLY A 219 6.42 -1.04 16.57
C GLY A 219 5.22 -1.83 16.05
N TYR A 220 4.90 -1.66 14.77
CA TYR A 220 3.84 -2.41 14.09
C TYR A 220 4.38 -3.73 13.55
N LEU A 221 3.66 -4.83 13.77
CA LEU A 221 3.93 -6.09 13.07
C LEU A 221 3.56 -5.92 11.59
N GLN A 222 4.55 -5.89 10.70
CA GLN A 222 4.35 -5.65 9.26
C GLN A 222 4.12 -6.95 8.49
N ALA A 223 4.86 -8.01 8.86
CA ALA A 223 4.77 -9.31 8.22
C ALA A 223 5.31 -10.43 9.12
N ILE A 224 4.79 -11.63 8.92
CA ILE A 224 5.25 -12.90 9.49
C ILE A 224 5.92 -13.68 8.34
N ARG A 225 7.19 -14.05 8.53
CA ARG A 225 7.94 -14.87 7.57
C ARG A 225 7.68 -16.35 7.83
N ASN A 226 6.57 -16.84 7.30
CA ASN A 226 6.13 -18.22 7.48
C ASN A 226 7.21 -19.23 7.12
N ASP A 227 7.92 -19.06 6.00
CA ASP A 227 8.98 -19.99 5.57
C ASP A 227 10.06 -20.19 6.65
N LEU A 228 10.58 -19.08 7.21
CA LEU A 228 11.60 -19.14 8.26
C LEU A 228 11.05 -19.74 9.56
N LEU A 229 9.79 -19.46 9.88
CA LEU A 229 9.16 -19.95 11.09
C LEU A 229 8.90 -21.46 10.98
N LEU A 230 8.44 -21.95 9.82
CA LEU A 230 8.24 -23.37 9.54
C LEU A 230 9.57 -24.13 9.56
N GLU A 231 10.63 -23.59 8.96
CA GLU A 231 11.98 -24.17 9.01
C GLU A 231 12.50 -24.30 10.45
N ALA A 232 12.38 -23.23 11.24
CA ALA A 232 12.85 -23.20 12.63
C ALA A 232 12.07 -24.17 13.54
N THR A 233 10.74 -24.19 13.41
CA THR A 233 9.86 -25.06 14.21
C THR A 233 9.93 -26.52 13.80
N ALA A 234 10.15 -26.82 12.52
CA ALA A 234 10.37 -28.18 12.05
C ALA A 234 11.70 -28.76 12.57
N ARG A 235 12.77 -27.95 12.61
CA ARG A 235 14.09 -28.37 13.10
C ARG A 235 14.07 -28.81 14.57
N GLU A 236 13.38 -28.05 15.42
CA GLU A 236 13.27 -28.33 16.87
C GLU A 236 12.03 -29.16 17.22
N ASN A 237 11.18 -29.50 16.25
CA ASN A 237 9.93 -30.24 16.42
C ASN A 237 8.96 -29.63 17.46
N VAL A 238 8.81 -28.30 17.43
CA VAL A 238 7.93 -27.53 18.33
C VAL A 238 6.75 -26.90 17.58
N VAL A 239 5.77 -26.38 18.34
CA VAL A 239 4.67 -25.57 17.79
C VAL A 239 4.79 -24.15 18.35
N VAL A 240 4.62 -23.14 17.51
CA VAL A 240 4.67 -21.72 17.90
C VAL A 240 3.30 -21.08 17.72
N GLU A 241 2.76 -20.51 18.78
CA GLU A 241 1.52 -19.74 18.77
C GLU A 241 1.83 -18.23 18.75
N ILE A 242 1.59 -17.58 17.61
CA ILE A 242 1.77 -16.14 17.43
C ILE A 242 0.57 -15.40 18.02
N LYS A 243 0.83 -14.52 18.98
CA LYS A 243 -0.21 -13.80 19.74
C LYS A 243 -0.64 -12.49 19.09
N GLN A 244 0.11 -11.98 18.12
CA GLN A 244 -0.12 -10.70 17.46
C GLN A 244 -0.37 -10.88 15.95
N ARG A 245 -1.21 -10.03 15.36
CA ARG A 245 -1.47 -10.04 13.91
C ARG A 245 -0.73 -8.93 13.17
N PRO A 246 -0.41 -9.13 11.88
CA PRO A 246 0.02 -8.02 11.03
C PRO A 246 -0.95 -6.83 11.12
N GLY A 247 -0.40 -5.63 11.29
CA GLY A 247 -1.15 -4.39 11.51
C GLY A 247 -1.31 -3.97 12.98
N GLU A 248 -1.12 -4.87 13.94
CA GLU A 248 -1.19 -4.56 15.37
C GLU A 248 0.12 -3.91 15.86
N PHE A 249 -0.01 -2.97 16.81
CA PHE A 249 1.12 -2.33 17.46
C PHE A 249 1.57 -3.17 18.66
N ILE A 250 2.87 -3.42 18.74
CA ILE A 250 3.55 -4.20 19.76
C ILE A 250 4.32 -3.22 20.65
N PHE A 251 4.12 -3.30 21.96
CA PHE A 251 4.91 -2.58 22.95
C PHE A 251 6.21 -3.32 23.27
N GLU A 252 7.19 -2.59 23.78
CA GLU A 252 8.42 -3.20 24.31
C GLU A 252 8.07 -4.15 25.47
N GLY A 253 8.57 -5.38 25.42
CA GLY A 253 8.28 -6.42 26.42
C GLY A 253 6.96 -7.19 26.21
N ASP A 254 6.14 -6.84 25.22
CA ASP A 254 4.90 -7.57 24.94
C ASP A 254 5.18 -9.03 24.58
N LEU A 255 4.26 -9.92 24.97
CA LEU A 255 4.23 -11.30 24.51
C LEU A 255 3.84 -11.33 23.02
N ILE A 256 4.76 -11.75 22.16
CA ILE A 256 4.54 -11.81 20.71
C ILE A 256 4.29 -13.23 20.20
N ALA A 257 4.86 -14.24 20.87
CA ALA A 257 4.61 -15.64 20.59
C ALA A 257 4.82 -16.51 21.83
N GLU A 258 4.20 -17.69 21.83
CA GLU A 258 4.47 -18.76 22.81
C GLU A 258 4.97 -19.99 22.06
N ILE A 259 5.97 -20.68 22.60
CA ILE A 259 6.52 -21.92 22.05
C ILE A 259 6.04 -23.06 22.94
N ASP A 260 5.32 -24.02 22.35
CA ASP A 260 4.88 -25.22 23.05
C ASP A 260 6.03 -26.23 23.16
N LEU A 261 6.36 -26.61 24.40
CA LEU A 261 7.43 -27.52 24.75
C LEU A 261 6.96 -28.97 24.94
N LYS A 262 5.73 -29.34 24.54
CA LYS A 262 5.18 -30.71 24.68
C LYS A 262 6.14 -31.86 24.39
N LYS A 263 7.03 -31.70 23.40
CA LYS A 263 7.96 -32.75 22.94
C LYS A 263 9.41 -32.54 23.41
N ASN A 264 9.74 -31.43 24.06
CA ASN A 264 11.11 -31.06 24.44
C ASN A 264 11.17 -30.51 25.88
N GLU A 265 12.12 -30.98 26.69
CA GLU A 265 12.34 -30.44 28.05
C GLU A 265 12.96 -29.03 28.06
N SER A 266 13.65 -28.64 26.98
CA SER A 266 14.26 -27.31 26.83
C SER A 266 14.40 -26.94 25.36
N ILE A 267 14.35 -25.65 25.05
CA ILE A 267 14.61 -25.11 23.71
C ILE A 267 15.92 -24.32 23.67
N SER A 268 16.56 -24.32 22.50
CA SER A 268 17.72 -23.46 22.24
C SER A 268 17.32 -21.98 22.30
N LYS A 269 18.20 -21.13 22.86
CA LYS A 269 18.07 -19.67 22.76
C LYS A 269 18.05 -19.18 21.30
N ASP A 270 18.67 -19.93 20.39
CA ASP A 270 18.68 -19.62 18.95
C ASP A 270 17.28 -19.68 18.35
N LEU A 271 16.42 -20.59 18.83
CA LEU A 271 15.03 -20.69 18.36
C LEU A 271 14.23 -19.44 18.72
N ILE A 272 14.38 -18.92 19.95
CA ILE A 272 13.69 -17.70 20.40
C ILE A 272 14.09 -16.52 19.50
N ASP A 273 15.38 -16.42 19.18
CA ASP A 273 15.90 -15.37 18.30
C ASP A 273 15.44 -15.55 16.84
N GLU A 274 15.32 -16.78 16.35
CA GLU A 274 14.78 -17.09 15.02
C GLU A 274 13.28 -16.76 14.93
N VAL A 275 12.48 -17.12 15.94
CA VAL A 275 11.07 -16.73 16.04
C VAL A 275 10.95 -15.21 16.06
N ARG A 276 11.74 -14.51 16.89
CA ARG A 276 11.74 -13.04 16.91
C ARG A 276 12.12 -12.44 15.57
N ARG A 277 13.14 -12.98 14.90
CA ARG A 277 13.53 -12.54 13.56
C ARG A 277 12.43 -12.82 12.53
N SER A 278 11.67 -13.90 12.64
CA SER A 278 10.59 -14.21 11.69
C SER A 278 9.48 -13.15 11.68
N LEU A 279 9.30 -12.44 12.80
CA LEU A 279 8.34 -11.36 12.98
C LEU A 279 8.97 -10.02 12.57
N VAL A 280 8.50 -9.45 11.46
CA VAL A 280 9.02 -8.19 10.92
C VAL A 280 8.31 -7.04 11.60
N ILE A 281 8.94 -6.42 12.59
CA ILE A 281 8.44 -5.22 13.29
C ILE A 281 8.99 -3.96 12.60
N GLY A 282 8.14 -2.96 12.38
CA GLY A 282 8.54 -1.69 11.77
C GLY A 282 7.80 -0.49 12.35
N ARG A 283 8.33 0.70 12.07
CA ARG A 283 7.84 1.96 12.67
C ARG A 283 6.43 2.37 12.25
N PHE A 284 5.99 1.94 11.08
CA PHE A 284 4.71 2.35 10.49
C PHE A 284 3.89 1.11 10.08
N PRO A 285 2.55 1.18 10.09
CA PRO A 285 1.70 0.11 9.58
C PRO A 285 1.86 -0.06 8.06
N THR A 286 1.58 -1.26 7.55
CA THR A 286 1.73 -1.59 6.12
C THR A 286 0.64 -2.56 5.66
N SER A 287 0.18 -2.46 4.41
CA SER A 287 -0.76 -3.42 3.81
C SER A 287 -0.14 -4.75 3.38
N GLU A 288 1.15 -5.00 3.63
CA GLU A 288 1.88 -6.16 3.09
C GLU A 288 1.16 -7.48 3.39
N GLN A 289 0.80 -7.72 4.66
CA GLN A 289 0.00 -8.87 5.12
C GLN A 289 -1.23 -8.46 5.95
N ASP A 290 -1.65 -7.19 5.88
CA ASP A 290 -2.81 -6.66 6.60
C ASP A 290 -3.87 -6.17 5.61
N VAL A 291 -4.95 -6.93 5.45
CA VAL A 291 -6.10 -6.57 4.60
C VAL A 291 -6.95 -5.45 5.22
N ARG A 292 -6.89 -5.27 6.54
CA ARG A 292 -7.63 -4.23 7.26
C ARG A 292 -7.04 -2.85 6.98
N PHE A 293 -5.75 -2.77 6.66
CA PHE A 293 -5.09 -1.50 6.35
C PHE A 293 -5.76 -0.72 5.19
N PRO A 294 -5.93 -1.28 3.98
CA PRO A 294 -6.63 -0.59 2.89
C PRO A 294 -8.13 -0.38 3.16
N ILE A 295 -8.79 -1.23 3.95
CA ILE A 295 -10.15 -0.98 4.45
C ILE A 295 -10.18 0.31 5.27
N GLN A 296 -9.25 0.46 6.21
CA GLN A 296 -9.14 1.65 7.05
C GLN A 296 -8.76 2.91 6.26
N GLN A 297 -8.06 2.77 5.12
CA GLN A 297 -7.81 3.90 4.23
C GLN A 297 -9.10 4.41 3.57
N LEU A 298 -9.97 3.53 3.06
CA LEU A 298 -11.28 3.93 2.53
C LEU A 298 -12.20 4.47 3.63
N GLU A 299 -12.19 3.85 4.81
CA GLU A 299 -12.89 4.33 6.00
C GLU A 299 -12.46 5.76 6.37
N GLU A 300 -11.15 6.05 6.35
CA GLU A 300 -10.62 7.38 6.65
C GLU A 300 -11.08 8.45 5.64
N ILE A 301 -11.10 8.11 4.33
CA ILE A 301 -11.63 9.00 3.29
C ILE A 301 -13.11 9.30 3.55
N ALA A 302 -13.92 8.26 3.82
CA ALA A 302 -15.35 8.41 4.08
C ALA A 302 -15.62 9.29 5.31
N ILE A 303 -14.95 9.04 6.43
CA ILE A 303 -15.13 9.81 7.66
C ILE A 303 -14.73 11.29 7.45
N ARG A 304 -13.66 11.55 6.71
CA ARG A 304 -13.27 12.93 6.39
C ARG A 304 -14.29 13.61 5.50
N ALA A 305 -14.81 12.92 4.50
CA ALA A 305 -15.85 13.44 3.62
C ALA A 305 -17.13 13.80 4.42
N LEU A 306 -17.51 12.98 5.41
CA LEU A 306 -18.62 13.24 6.33
C LEU A 306 -18.32 14.28 7.42
N SER A 307 -17.08 14.75 7.56
CA SER A 307 -16.73 15.72 8.59
C SER A 307 -17.39 17.08 8.31
N PRO A 308 -17.76 17.86 9.35
CA PRO A 308 -18.41 19.16 9.16
C PRO A 308 -17.61 20.17 8.32
N GLY A 309 -16.29 19.99 8.22
CA GLY A 309 -15.41 20.87 7.45
C GLY A 309 -15.39 20.58 5.95
N ILE A 310 -15.76 19.36 5.51
CA ILE A 310 -15.82 18.97 4.09
C ILE A 310 -17.28 18.83 3.66
N ASN A 311 -18.07 18.05 4.40
CA ASN A 311 -19.49 17.80 4.17
C ASN A 311 -19.81 17.35 2.73
N ASP A 312 -19.11 16.32 2.27
CA ASP A 312 -19.26 15.70 0.95
C ASP A 312 -19.78 14.25 1.11
N PRO A 313 -21.10 14.05 1.29
CA PRO A 313 -21.68 12.72 1.45
C PRO A 313 -21.50 11.85 0.21
N HIS A 314 -21.38 12.43 -1.00
CA HIS A 314 -21.25 11.65 -2.23
C HIS A 314 -19.93 10.85 -2.27
N THR A 315 -18.83 11.48 -1.86
CA THR A 315 -17.54 10.77 -1.69
C THR A 315 -17.63 9.65 -0.65
N ALA A 316 -18.39 9.84 0.43
CA ALA A 316 -18.59 8.81 1.45
C ALA A 316 -19.41 7.62 0.90
N LEU A 317 -20.46 7.88 0.12
CA LEU A 317 -21.25 6.85 -0.56
C LEU A 317 -20.38 6.01 -1.51
N GLU A 318 -19.50 6.65 -2.29
CA GLU A 318 -18.55 5.95 -3.17
C GLU A 318 -17.57 5.05 -2.37
N CYS A 319 -17.06 5.53 -1.23
CA CYS A 319 -16.23 4.70 -0.35
C CYS A 319 -16.99 3.47 0.18
N VAL A 320 -18.24 3.66 0.58
CA VAL A 320 -19.13 2.58 1.04
C VAL A 320 -19.34 1.54 -0.06
N ASP A 321 -19.51 1.95 -1.31
CA ASP A 321 -19.64 1.04 -2.46
C ASP A 321 -18.36 0.21 -2.70
N TYR A 322 -17.18 0.84 -2.66
CA TYR A 322 -15.91 0.13 -2.81
C TYR A 322 -15.65 -0.86 -1.67
N LEU A 323 -15.99 -0.49 -0.43
CA LEU A 323 -15.91 -1.37 0.72
C LEU A 323 -16.89 -2.54 0.60
N ALA A 324 -18.13 -2.29 0.18
CA ALA A 324 -19.13 -3.32 -0.02
C ALA A 324 -18.72 -4.32 -1.12
N SER A 325 -18.17 -3.84 -2.23
CA SER A 325 -17.61 -4.67 -3.29
C SER A 325 -16.51 -5.61 -2.76
N ALA A 326 -15.62 -5.09 -1.91
CA ALA A 326 -14.58 -5.90 -1.25
C ALA A 326 -15.17 -6.93 -0.28
N MET A 327 -16.18 -6.56 0.51
CA MET A 327 -16.88 -7.48 1.42
C MET A 327 -17.62 -8.58 0.68
N CYS A 328 -18.29 -8.28 -0.45
CA CYS A 328 -18.89 -9.28 -1.33
C CYS A 328 -17.85 -10.28 -1.89
N THR A 329 -16.63 -9.83 -2.12
CA THR A 329 -15.54 -10.71 -2.55
C THR A 329 -15.10 -11.62 -1.40
N LEU A 330 -14.83 -11.05 -0.22
CA LEU A 330 -14.47 -11.80 0.99
C LEU A 330 -15.56 -12.79 1.45
N ALA A 331 -16.83 -12.43 1.29
CA ALA A 331 -17.98 -13.28 1.60
C ALA A 331 -17.94 -14.64 0.87
N ARG A 332 -17.31 -14.68 -0.32
CA ARG A 332 -17.14 -15.88 -1.15
C ARG A 332 -15.78 -16.57 -0.96
N ARG A 333 -14.91 -16.03 -0.09
CA ARG A 333 -13.61 -16.64 0.23
C ARG A 333 -13.72 -17.49 1.50
N SER A 334 -12.92 -18.56 1.53
CA SER A 334 -12.57 -19.23 2.77
C SER A 334 -11.52 -18.39 3.49
N PHE A 335 -11.74 -18.16 4.79
CA PHE A 335 -10.75 -17.47 5.59
C PHE A 335 -9.60 -18.44 5.90
N PRO A 336 -8.34 -18.00 5.79
CA PRO A 336 -7.21 -18.87 6.08
C PRO A 336 -7.32 -19.37 7.51
N SER A 337 -7.11 -20.68 7.68
CA SER A 337 -6.99 -21.29 9.01
C SER A 337 -5.90 -20.61 9.81
N GLU A 338 -6.01 -20.70 11.14
CA GLU A 338 -4.96 -20.25 12.05
C GLU A 338 -3.74 -21.18 12.00
N ALA A 339 -3.94 -22.44 11.61
CA ALA A 339 -2.90 -23.46 11.51
C ALA A 339 -2.03 -23.30 10.25
N ARG A 340 -0.73 -23.52 10.43
CA ARG A 340 0.24 -23.71 9.35
C ARG A 340 1.01 -25.01 9.61
N TYR A 341 1.14 -25.78 8.55
CA TYR A 341 1.76 -27.10 8.56
C TYR A 341 3.10 -27.06 7.82
N ASP A 342 4.03 -27.93 8.22
CA ASP A 342 5.26 -28.17 7.44
C ASP A 342 4.98 -29.03 6.19
N ASP A 343 6.00 -29.24 5.35
CA ASP A 343 5.92 -30.09 4.16
C ASP A 343 5.58 -31.55 4.48
N SER A 344 5.74 -31.97 5.73
CA SER A 344 5.38 -33.31 6.21
C SER A 344 3.97 -33.38 6.80
N GLY A 345 3.21 -32.28 6.77
CA GLY A 345 1.83 -32.20 7.24
C GLY A 345 1.68 -32.06 8.76
N HIS A 346 2.74 -31.73 9.52
CA HIS A 346 2.64 -31.52 10.96
C HIS A 346 2.33 -30.07 11.29
N LEU A 347 1.45 -29.85 12.29
CA LEU A 347 1.19 -28.51 12.82
C LEU A 347 2.48 -27.92 13.39
N ARG A 348 2.82 -26.70 12.93
CA ARG A 348 4.03 -25.98 13.35
C ARG A 348 3.75 -24.59 13.88
N VAL A 349 2.77 -23.89 13.32
CA VAL A 349 2.47 -22.52 13.69
C VAL A 349 0.97 -22.33 13.82
N LEU A 350 0.56 -21.68 14.90
CA LEU A 350 -0.76 -21.13 15.08
C LEU A 350 -0.66 -19.61 15.02
N ALA A 351 -1.30 -18.99 14.03
CA ALA A 351 -1.31 -17.54 13.87
C ALA A 351 -2.76 -17.05 13.80
N LYS A 352 -3.08 -16.02 14.60
CA LYS A 352 -4.41 -15.40 14.59
C LYS A 352 -4.82 -15.01 13.17
N SER A 353 -6.00 -15.43 12.75
CA SER A 353 -6.57 -15.04 11.45
C SER A 353 -7.50 -13.84 11.60
N TYR A 354 -7.97 -13.30 10.47
CA TYR A 354 -9.14 -12.43 10.48
C TYR A 354 -10.41 -13.30 10.51
N ASP A 355 -11.48 -12.76 11.05
CA ASP A 355 -12.83 -13.27 10.83
C ASP A 355 -13.57 -12.29 9.90
N TYR A 356 -14.66 -12.77 9.30
CA TYR A 356 -15.47 -11.95 8.43
C TYR A 356 -16.12 -10.78 9.19
N ARG A 357 -16.58 -11.05 10.42
CA ARG A 357 -17.22 -10.06 11.29
C ARG A 357 -16.34 -8.88 11.65
N ASN A 358 -15.07 -9.08 12.03
CA ASN A 358 -14.19 -7.94 12.38
C ASN A 358 -13.86 -7.10 11.15
N LEU A 359 -13.74 -7.70 9.96
CA LEU A 359 -13.54 -6.94 8.72
C LEU A 359 -14.79 -6.14 8.34
N LEU A 360 -15.98 -6.71 8.54
CA LEU A 360 -17.24 -6.03 8.32
C LEU A 360 -17.43 -4.83 9.29
N ASP A 361 -17.19 -5.04 10.58
CA ASP A 361 -17.22 -3.97 11.59
C ASP A 361 -16.15 -2.90 11.27
N ALA A 362 -14.94 -3.29 10.84
CA ALA A 362 -13.89 -2.36 10.47
C ALA A 362 -14.22 -1.54 9.20
N ALA A 363 -15.01 -2.07 8.29
CA ALA A 363 -15.40 -1.38 7.07
C ALA A 363 -16.47 -0.31 7.35
N PHE A 364 -17.51 -0.63 8.12
CA PHE A 364 -18.72 0.22 8.17
C PHE A 364 -18.97 0.92 9.50
N LYS A 365 -18.46 0.41 10.63
CA LYS A 365 -18.88 0.88 11.95
C LYS A 365 -18.60 2.37 12.18
N LYS A 366 -17.40 2.86 11.85
CA LYS A 366 -17.11 4.28 12.05
C LYS A 366 -17.75 5.17 11.00
N ILE A 367 -17.92 4.68 9.76
CA ILE A 367 -18.66 5.43 8.73
C ILE A 367 -20.09 5.67 9.19
N HIS A 368 -20.75 4.62 9.70
CA HIS A 368 -22.07 4.74 10.32
C HIS A 368 -22.04 5.73 11.48
N HIS A 369 -21.12 5.59 12.44
CA HIS A 369 -21.03 6.50 13.58
C HIS A 369 -20.95 7.99 13.18
N HIS A 370 -20.18 8.31 12.14
CA HIS A 370 -20.03 9.68 11.65
C HIS A 370 -21.19 10.12 10.72
N GLY A 371 -21.88 9.19 10.06
CA GLY A 371 -23.00 9.44 9.15
C GLY A 371 -24.38 9.18 9.75
N GLN A 372 -24.48 8.80 11.03
CA GLN A 372 -25.73 8.30 11.64
C GLN A 372 -26.88 9.31 11.68
N LEU A 373 -26.57 10.60 11.49
CA LEU A 373 -27.52 11.70 11.42
C LEU A 373 -27.93 12.08 9.99
N ASP A 374 -27.34 11.46 8.97
CA ASP A 374 -27.66 11.67 7.56
C ASP A 374 -28.44 10.46 7.03
N PRO A 375 -29.76 10.60 6.77
CA PRO A 375 -30.59 9.51 6.27
C PRO A 375 -30.05 8.92 4.96
N CYS A 376 -29.46 9.72 4.08
CA CYS A 376 -28.90 9.24 2.81
C CYS A 376 -27.78 8.21 3.05
N ILE A 377 -26.89 8.49 4.01
CA ILE A 377 -25.78 7.59 4.36
C ILE A 377 -26.32 6.31 5.01
N VAL A 378 -27.25 6.44 5.96
CA VAL A 378 -27.81 5.30 6.69
C VAL A 378 -28.60 4.37 5.75
N CYS A 379 -29.45 4.93 4.89
CA CYS A 379 -30.19 4.18 3.88
C CYS A 379 -29.24 3.43 2.93
N HIS A 380 -28.20 4.11 2.41
CA HIS A 380 -27.21 3.48 1.53
C HIS A 380 -26.44 2.35 2.23
N LEU A 381 -26.10 2.51 3.51
CA LEU A 381 -25.49 1.44 4.31
C LEU A 381 -26.39 0.20 4.37
N PHE A 382 -27.71 0.36 4.54
CA PHE A 382 -28.63 -0.77 4.50
C PHE A 382 -28.72 -1.43 3.12
N GLU A 383 -28.73 -0.64 2.05
CA GLU A 383 -28.71 -1.16 0.68
C GLU A 383 -27.47 -2.02 0.42
N VAL A 384 -26.28 -1.53 0.78
CA VAL A 384 -25.05 -2.29 0.54
C VAL A 384 -24.93 -3.50 1.46
N LEU A 385 -25.36 -3.41 2.72
CA LEU A 385 -25.41 -4.58 3.61
C LEU A 385 -26.39 -5.63 3.07
N GLY A 386 -27.51 -5.20 2.48
CA GLY A 386 -28.46 -6.08 1.81
C GLY A 386 -27.83 -6.82 0.62
N LYS A 387 -27.09 -6.09 -0.23
CA LYS A 387 -26.33 -6.66 -1.37
C LYS A 387 -25.25 -7.63 -0.90
N ILE A 388 -24.53 -7.30 0.18
CA ILE A 388 -23.51 -8.17 0.78
C ILE A 388 -24.17 -9.48 1.25
N ALA A 389 -25.23 -9.39 2.05
CA ALA A 389 -25.91 -10.57 2.57
C ALA A 389 -26.49 -11.48 1.48
N ALA A 390 -27.05 -10.90 0.41
CA ALA A 390 -27.53 -11.66 -0.76
C ALA A 390 -26.40 -12.38 -1.51
N THR A 391 -25.15 -11.93 -1.37
CA THR A 391 -23.97 -12.52 -2.01
C THR A 391 -23.37 -13.68 -1.20
N ILE A 392 -23.63 -13.74 0.10
CA ILE A 392 -23.09 -14.78 0.98
C ILE A 392 -23.70 -16.13 0.55
N PRO A 393 -22.87 -17.17 0.29
CA PRO A 393 -23.33 -18.55 0.09
C PRO A 393 -24.17 -19.05 1.28
N CYS A 394 -24.64 -20.30 1.31
CA CYS A 394 -25.45 -20.84 2.42
C CYS A 394 -24.70 -20.98 3.77
N ASP A 395 -23.93 -19.98 4.18
CA ASP A 395 -23.32 -19.78 5.49
C ASP A 395 -24.26 -18.89 6.32
N ALA A 396 -25.03 -19.52 7.21
CA ALA A 396 -25.97 -18.82 8.08
C ALA A 396 -25.26 -17.87 9.09
N GLY A 397 -24.00 -18.15 9.44
CA GLY A 397 -23.22 -17.36 10.40
C GLY A 397 -22.90 -15.97 9.85
N ARG A 398 -22.26 -15.90 8.68
CA ARG A 398 -21.92 -14.60 8.05
C ARG A 398 -23.15 -13.76 7.72
N ARG A 399 -24.25 -14.40 7.30
CA ARG A 399 -25.53 -13.69 7.08
C ARG A 399 -26.07 -13.08 8.37
N THR A 400 -25.98 -13.82 9.47
CA THR A 400 -26.37 -13.34 10.80
C THR A 400 -25.49 -12.17 11.24
N ASP A 401 -24.18 -12.20 10.98
CA ASP A 401 -23.28 -11.08 11.29
C ASP A 401 -23.70 -9.79 10.58
N VAL A 402 -24.02 -9.87 9.28
CA VAL A 402 -24.50 -8.72 8.49
C VAL A 402 -25.81 -8.16 9.03
N VAL A 403 -26.78 -9.04 9.30
CA VAL A 403 -28.08 -8.63 9.86
C VAL A 403 -27.91 -8.01 11.24
N SER A 404 -27.05 -8.58 12.09
CA SER A 404 -26.78 -8.04 13.43
C SER A 404 -26.13 -6.66 13.38
N LEU A 405 -25.25 -6.41 12.39
CA LEU A 405 -24.67 -5.10 12.17
C LEU A 405 -25.72 -4.09 11.68
N ALA A 406 -26.56 -4.48 10.71
CA ALA A 406 -27.64 -3.62 10.22
C ALA A 406 -28.63 -3.25 11.35
N LYS A 407 -28.97 -4.19 12.22
CA LYS A 407 -29.85 -3.95 13.38
C LYS A 407 -29.23 -2.94 14.35
N ARG A 408 -27.94 -3.10 14.68
CA ARG A 408 -27.20 -2.13 15.51
C ARG A 408 -27.22 -0.72 14.88
N PHE A 409 -27.00 -0.61 13.57
CA PHE A 409 -27.04 0.69 12.87
C PHE A 409 -28.42 1.33 12.90
N LEU A 410 -29.50 0.55 12.77
CA LEU A 410 -30.86 1.06 12.92
C LEU A 410 -31.11 1.62 14.33
N ASP A 411 -30.79 0.84 15.36
CA ASP A 411 -31.01 1.23 16.75
C ASP A 411 -30.24 2.52 17.10
N ASP A 412 -28.96 2.60 16.70
CA ASP A 412 -28.10 3.75 16.92
C ASP A 412 -28.60 5.02 16.18
N SER A 413 -29.01 4.89 14.91
CA SER A 413 -29.53 6.00 14.12
C SER A 413 -30.90 6.48 14.59
N GLU A 414 -31.82 5.58 14.94
CA GLU A 414 -33.15 5.95 15.47
C GLU A 414 -33.07 6.74 16.78
N SER A 415 -32.11 6.38 17.64
CA SER A 415 -31.87 7.08 18.90
C SER A 415 -31.30 8.48 18.71
N SER A 416 -30.55 8.70 17.62
CA SER A 416 -29.82 9.93 17.35
C SER A 416 -30.61 10.95 16.51
N LEU A 417 -31.43 10.48 15.56
CA LEU A 417 -32.24 11.35 14.71
C LEU A 417 -33.34 12.05 15.51
N GLN A 418 -33.63 13.31 15.13
CA GLN A 418 -34.70 14.10 15.75
C GLN A 418 -35.98 14.09 14.91
N SER A 419 -35.86 14.12 13.58
CA SER A 419 -36.97 14.13 12.63
C SER A 419 -37.66 12.76 12.60
N GLN A 420 -38.99 12.76 12.73
CA GLN A 420 -39.78 11.53 12.62
C GLN A 420 -39.81 11.00 11.17
N GLN A 421 -39.79 11.90 10.19
CA GLN A 421 -39.75 11.54 8.77
C GLN A 421 -38.48 10.75 8.44
N ASP A 422 -37.33 11.23 8.91
CA ASP A 422 -36.02 10.60 8.69
C ASP A 422 -35.97 9.21 9.35
N LYS A 423 -36.56 9.07 10.55
CA LYS A 423 -36.68 7.77 11.23
C LYS A 423 -37.51 6.79 10.43
N ASP A 424 -38.62 7.24 9.85
CA ASP A 424 -39.50 6.37 9.07
C ASP A 424 -38.85 5.96 7.74
N GLU A 425 -38.07 6.86 7.13
CA GLU A 425 -37.28 6.57 5.93
C GLU A 425 -36.23 5.48 6.19
N ILE A 426 -35.39 5.60 7.23
CA ILE A 426 -34.37 4.59 7.53
C ILE A 426 -34.99 3.24 7.93
N ARG A 427 -36.16 3.24 8.59
CA ARG A 427 -36.92 2.02 8.92
C ARG A 427 -37.42 1.32 7.67
N GLU A 428 -37.93 2.08 6.70
CA GLU A 428 -38.40 1.54 5.43
C GLU A 428 -37.23 0.93 4.66
N ALA A 429 -36.10 1.64 4.55
CA ALA A 429 -34.88 1.13 3.92
C ALA A 429 -34.37 -0.15 4.58
N TYR A 430 -34.28 -0.18 5.92
CA TYR A 430 -33.89 -1.38 6.68
C TYR A 430 -34.83 -2.56 6.38
N ARG A 431 -36.15 -2.34 6.43
CA ARG A 431 -37.14 -3.39 6.16
C ARG A 431 -37.05 -3.90 4.73
N ALA A 432 -36.89 -3.00 3.76
CA ALA A 432 -36.78 -3.37 2.35
C ALA A 432 -35.55 -4.25 2.10
N CYS A 433 -34.41 -3.90 2.70
CA CYS A 433 -33.14 -4.58 2.46
C CYS A 433 -32.97 -5.86 3.29
N MET A 434 -33.38 -5.87 4.57
CA MET A 434 -33.09 -6.98 5.50
C MET A 434 -34.18 -8.05 5.56
N LYS A 435 -35.45 -7.72 5.29
CA LYS A 435 -36.57 -8.66 5.39
C LYS A 435 -36.46 -9.88 4.46
N PRO A 436 -35.97 -9.78 3.22
CA PRO A 436 -35.72 -10.95 2.38
C PRO A 436 -34.70 -11.91 3.00
N ILE A 437 -33.62 -11.37 3.55
CA ILE A 437 -32.51 -12.14 4.14
C ILE A 437 -32.95 -12.85 5.43
N LEU A 438 -33.70 -12.16 6.28
CA LEU A 438 -34.22 -12.71 7.55
C LEU A 438 -35.09 -13.96 7.35
N ARG A 439 -35.74 -14.11 6.18
CA ARG A 439 -36.54 -15.31 5.84
C ARG A 439 -35.67 -16.52 5.50
N GLU A 440 -34.42 -16.30 5.11
CA GLU A 440 -33.47 -17.34 4.72
C GLU A 440 -32.60 -17.81 5.89
N ILE A 441 -32.68 -17.16 7.05
CA ILE A 441 -31.94 -17.54 8.27
C ILE A 441 -32.83 -18.44 9.12
N PRO A 442 -32.45 -19.70 9.40
CA PRO A 442 -33.16 -20.55 10.34
C PRO A 442 -33.00 -19.98 11.76
N ASN A 443 -34.12 -19.57 12.39
CA ASN A 443 -34.21 -18.87 13.69
C ASN A 443 -33.57 -17.46 13.73
N PRO A 444 -34.24 -16.42 13.18
CA PRO A 444 -33.78 -15.04 13.29
C PRO A 444 -33.88 -14.50 14.73
N ILE A 445 -32.90 -13.67 15.15
CA ILE A 445 -32.77 -13.03 16.47
C ILE A 445 -33.68 -11.80 16.64
#